data_AF-A0A7X5E300-F1
#
_entry.id   AF-A0A7X5E300-F1
#
_cell.length_a   1.000
_cell.length_b   1.000
_cell.length_c   1.000
_cell.angle_alpha   90.00
_cell.angle_beta   90.00
_cell.angle_gamma   90.00
#
_symmetry.space_group_name_H-M   'P 1'
#
loop_
_entity.id
_entity.type
_entity.pdbx_description
1 polymer ?
#
loop_
_entity_poly.entity_id
_entity_poly.type
_entity_poly.pdbx_seq_one_letter_code
_entity_poly.pdbx_strand_id
1 'polypeptide(L)'
;MKINAQMQCKAAGFDLDECHIERVVEIPKVDFFALTHCPMGRHSVIQANQDVMGHDGDGFHCLLILGEDQRDGLLVDSEGYDYCRYSCYLPEARAIVEGMPELSITRDAHQNDPMKNTAPTMNL
;
A
#
# COMPACT_ATOMS: atom_id res chain seq x y z
N MET A 1 23.93 2.68 9.81
CA MET A 1 22.56 2.33 9.39
C MET A 1 22.07 3.38 8.39
N LYS A 2 21.29 3.00 7.38
CA LYS A 2 20.68 3.92 6.39
C LYS A 2 19.22 3.51 6.19
N ILE A 3 18.31 4.46 6.22
CA ILE A 3 16.85 4.26 6.05
C ILE A 3 16.29 5.32 5.09
N ASN A 4 15.18 5.02 4.44
CA ASN A 4 14.39 5.98 3.68
C ASN A 4 13.37 6.65 4.61
N ALA A 5 13.08 7.94 4.44
CA ALA A 5 12.12 8.64 5.29
C ALA A 5 11.51 9.85 4.57
N GLN A 6 10.27 10.19 4.91
CA GLN A 6 9.62 11.43 4.47
C GLN A 6 9.99 12.56 5.43
N MET A 7 10.91 13.43 5.01
CA MET A 7 11.40 14.53 5.85
C MET A 7 10.54 15.78 5.68
N GLN A 8 10.24 16.45 6.80
CA GLN A 8 9.52 17.73 6.80
C GLN A 8 10.45 18.89 7.21
N CYS A 9 10.38 20.01 6.49
CA CYS A 9 11.10 21.23 6.84
C CYS A 9 10.17 22.18 7.60
N LYS A 10 10.55 22.57 8.83
CA LYS A 10 9.75 23.47 9.70
C LYS A 10 8.33 22.95 9.97
N ALA A 11 8.20 21.67 10.30
CA ALA A 11 6.94 21.09 10.71
C ALA A 11 6.38 21.83 11.94
N ALA A 12 5.10 22.18 11.90
CA ALA A 12 4.40 22.79 13.04
C ALA A 12 3.99 21.74 14.10
N GLY A 13 3.94 20.47 13.71
CA GLY A 13 3.59 19.32 14.54
C GLY A 13 3.67 18.03 13.72
N PHE A 14 3.70 16.89 14.42
CA PHE A 14 3.56 15.56 13.83
C PHE A 14 2.31 14.93 14.42
N ASP A 15 1.17 15.18 13.79
CA ASP A 15 -0.10 14.59 14.17
C ASP A 15 -0.16 13.21 13.51
N LEU A 16 0.12 12.17 14.31
CA LEU A 16 0.15 10.79 13.85
C LEU A 16 -1.21 10.14 14.09
N ASP A 17 -1.71 9.44 13.08
CA ASP A 17 -2.94 8.66 13.18
C ASP A 17 -2.65 7.27 13.77
N GLU A 18 -3.58 6.76 14.59
CA GLU A 18 -3.55 5.36 15.03
C GLU A 18 -3.93 4.46 13.84
N CYS A 19 -3.07 3.49 13.54
CA CYS A 19 -3.21 2.62 12.37
C CYS A 19 -3.10 1.15 12.79
N HIS A 20 -4.13 0.37 12.49
CA HIS A 20 -4.19 -1.08 12.65
C HIS A 20 -3.76 -1.75 11.35
N ILE A 21 -2.89 -2.75 11.43
CA ILE A 21 -2.47 -3.53 10.26
C ILE A 21 -3.38 -4.76 10.18
N GLU A 22 -4.39 -4.70 9.32
CA GLU A 22 -5.36 -5.80 9.16
C GLU A 22 -4.81 -6.95 8.33
N ARG A 23 -3.96 -6.63 7.36
CA ARG A 23 -3.36 -7.62 6.45
C ARG A 23 -2.01 -7.14 5.95
N VAL A 24 -1.10 -8.10 5.77
CA VAL A 24 0.20 -7.86 5.14
C VAL A 24 0.26 -8.62 3.81
N VAL A 25 0.56 -7.88 2.75
CA VAL A 25 0.67 -8.42 1.39
C VAL A 25 2.03 -8.09 0.80
N GLU A 26 2.71 -9.09 0.27
CA GLU A 26 3.93 -8.93 -0.52
C GLU A 26 3.59 -8.99 -2.02
N ILE A 27 4.02 -7.97 -2.76
CA ILE A 27 3.82 -7.84 -4.21
C ILE A 27 5.16 -7.78 -4.95
N PRO A 28 5.19 -8.08 -6.27
CA PRO A 28 6.38 -7.93 -7.09
C PRO A 28 7.01 -6.54 -6.96
N LYS A 29 8.34 -6.48 -7.01
CA LYS A 29 9.09 -5.22 -6.88
C LYS A 29 8.65 -4.14 -7.88
N VAL A 30 8.30 -4.55 -9.11
CA VAL A 30 7.82 -3.64 -10.16
C VAL A 30 6.48 -3.00 -9.80
N ASP A 31 5.56 -3.78 -9.22
CA ASP A 31 4.25 -3.29 -8.79
C ASP A 31 4.39 -2.38 -7.58
N PHE A 32 5.26 -2.73 -6.63
CA PHE A 32 5.56 -1.85 -5.49
C PHE A 32 6.18 -0.52 -5.93
N PHE A 33 7.07 -0.54 -6.92
CA PHE A 33 7.61 0.67 -7.51
C PHE A 33 6.51 1.52 -8.17
N ALA A 34 5.62 0.90 -8.96
CA ALA A 34 4.49 1.60 -9.58
C ALA A 34 3.53 2.21 -8.54
N LEU A 35 3.21 1.45 -7.49
CA LEU A 35 2.37 1.87 -6.38
C LEU A 35 2.93 3.10 -5.66
N THR A 36 4.22 3.07 -5.31
CA THR A 36 4.88 4.17 -4.59
C THR A 36 5.08 5.43 -5.44
N HIS A 37 5.20 5.30 -6.77
CA HIS A 37 5.36 6.44 -7.68
C HIS A 37 4.02 6.99 -8.21
N CYS A 38 2.98 6.17 -8.21
CA CYS A 38 1.64 6.56 -8.64
C CYS A 38 0.56 5.99 -7.70
N PRO A 39 0.44 6.48 -6.45
CA PRO A 39 -0.52 5.95 -5.48
C PRO A 39 -1.99 6.13 -5.90
N MET A 40 -2.26 7.13 -6.74
CA MET A 40 -3.58 7.38 -7.34
C MET A 40 -3.90 6.46 -8.54
N GLY A 41 -2.95 5.65 -8.98
CA GLY A 41 -3.15 4.66 -10.03
C GLY A 41 -4.05 3.53 -9.58
N ARG A 42 -4.57 2.77 -10.55
CA ARG A 42 -5.34 1.54 -10.27
C ARG A 42 -4.37 0.40 -10.05
N HIS A 43 -4.36 -0.16 -8.85
CA HIS A 43 -3.48 -1.25 -8.45
C HIS A 43 -4.31 -2.44 -8.01
N SER A 44 -4.08 -3.61 -8.60
CA SER A 44 -4.86 -4.82 -8.33
C SER A 44 -4.82 -5.23 -6.85
N VAL A 45 -3.68 -5.03 -6.19
CA VAL A 45 -3.51 -5.30 -4.75
C VAL A 45 -4.46 -4.47 -3.88
N ILE A 46 -4.78 -3.24 -4.29
CA ILE A 46 -5.73 -2.40 -3.55
C ILE A 46 -7.14 -2.93 -3.75
N GLN A 47 -7.52 -3.17 -5.02
CA GLN A 47 -8.84 -3.69 -5.36
C GLN A 47 -9.14 -5.05 -4.69
N ALA A 48 -8.15 -5.93 -4.61
CA ALA A 48 -8.29 -7.26 -4.02
C ALA A 48 -8.44 -7.26 -2.49
N ASN A 49 -8.10 -6.15 -1.81
CA ASN A 49 -8.03 -6.06 -0.35
C ASN A 49 -8.89 -4.91 0.21
N GLN A 50 -9.87 -4.41 -0.56
CA GLN A 50 -10.79 -3.36 -0.09
C GLN A 50 -11.61 -3.78 1.14
N ASP A 51 -11.78 -5.08 1.35
CA ASP A 51 -12.54 -5.66 2.47
C ASP A 51 -11.92 -5.42 3.84
N VAL A 52 -10.61 -5.17 3.90
CA VAL A 52 -9.86 -4.99 5.17
C VAL A 52 -9.42 -3.56 5.42
N MET A 53 -9.79 -2.63 4.56
CA MET A 53 -9.40 -1.23 4.68
C MET A 53 -10.60 -0.37 5.07
N GLY A 54 -10.37 0.63 5.91
CA GLY A 54 -11.37 1.62 6.27
C GLY A 54 -10.97 2.43 7.51
N HIS A 55 -11.84 3.31 7.95
CA HIS A 55 -11.61 4.15 9.11
C HIS A 55 -12.84 4.18 10.01
N ASP A 56 -12.65 3.93 11.30
CA ASP A 56 -13.71 3.94 12.30
C ASP A 56 -13.29 4.69 13.59
N GLY A 57 -13.99 4.43 14.70
CA GLY A 57 -13.71 5.10 15.98
C GLY A 57 -12.39 4.69 16.64
N ASP A 58 -11.82 3.56 16.25
CA ASP A 58 -10.58 2.99 16.79
C ASP A 58 -9.35 3.33 15.93
N GLY A 59 -9.54 3.98 14.78
CA GLY A 59 -8.48 4.51 13.93
C GLY A 59 -8.55 4.02 12.48
N PHE A 60 -7.42 4.08 11.78
CA PHE A 60 -7.31 3.59 10.40
C PHE A 60 -7.03 2.10 10.38
N HIS A 61 -7.82 1.35 9.63
CA HIS A 61 -7.58 -0.04 9.28
C HIS A 61 -6.82 -0.08 7.95
N CYS A 62 -5.55 -0.45 8.02
CA CYS A 62 -4.61 -0.37 6.93
C CYS A 62 -4.24 -1.75 6.39
N LEU A 63 -4.08 -1.81 5.08
CA LEU A 63 -3.30 -2.82 4.39
C LEU A 63 -1.82 -2.42 4.42
N LEU A 64 -0.95 -3.30 4.91
CA LEU A 64 0.49 -3.13 4.75
C LEU A 64 0.96 -3.86 3.49
N ILE A 65 1.50 -3.10 2.54
CA ILE A 65 2.05 -3.64 1.30
C ILE A 65 3.57 -3.61 1.38
N LEU A 66 4.18 -4.77 1.15
CA LEU A 66 5.63 -4.96 1.04
C LEU A 66 6.01 -5.23 -0.41
N GLY A 67 7.12 -4.66 -0.86
CA GLY A 67 7.73 -5.07 -2.13
C GLY A 67 8.60 -6.31 -1.95
N GLU A 68 8.62 -7.19 -2.96
CA GLU A 68 9.57 -8.29 -3.06
C GLU A 68 11.02 -7.77 -2.90
N ASP A 69 11.77 -8.40 -2.00
CA ASP A 69 13.12 -8.01 -1.59
C ASP A 69 13.27 -6.55 -1.13
N GLN A 70 12.17 -5.87 -0.79
CA GLN A 70 12.18 -4.53 -0.19
C GLN A 70 12.06 -4.62 1.32
N ARG A 71 12.78 -3.74 2.02
CA ARG A 71 12.68 -3.59 3.48
C ARG A 71 11.54 -2.66 3.90
N ASP A 72 11.33 -1.62 3.11
CA ASP A 72 10.31 -0.61 3.35
C ASP A 72 8.95 -1.10 2.83
N GLY A 73 7.88 -0.51 3.35
CA GLY A 73 6.51 -0.83 2.99
C GLY A 73 5.65 0.41 2.84
N LEU A 74 4.42 0.20 2.40
CA LEU A 74 3.41 1.24 2.29
C LEU A 74 2.18 0.80 3.08
N LEU A 75 1.80 1.59 4.08
CA LEU A 75 0.48 1.47 4.69
C LEU A 75 -0.52 2.15 3.80
N VAL A 76 -1.66 1.51 3.56
CA VAL A 76 -2.73 2.02 2.71
C VAL A 76 -4.08 1.81 3.37
N ASP A 77 -4.90 2.85 3.36
CA ASP A 77 -6.34 2.74 3.49
C ASP A 77 -6.98 3.35 2.23
N SER A 78 -7.83 2.56 1.57
CA SER A 78 -8.53 2.96 0.36
C SER A 78 -9.93 3.53 0.63
N GLU A 79 -10.51 3.31 1.81
CA GLU A 79 -11.92 3.53 2.13
C GLU A 79 -12.88 3.00 1.04
N GLY A 80 -12.57 1.84 0.46
CA GLY A 80 -13.38 1.18 -0.58
C GLY A 80 -13.15 1.68 -2.02
N TYR A 81 -12.19 2.60 -2.24
CA TYR A 81 -11.76 3.00 -3.59
C TYR A 81 -10.70 2.05 -4.17
N ASP A 82 -10.40 2.16 -5.46
CA ASP A 82 -9.41 1.33 -6.15
C ASP A 82 -8.01 1.97 -6.27
N TYR A 83 -7.75 2.96 -5.42
CA TYR A 83 -6.46 3.66 -5.29
C TYR A 83 -6.13 3.90 -3.81
N CYS A 84 -4.88 4.29 -3.53
CA CYS A 84 -4.43 4.59 -2.17
C CYS A 84 -4.96 5.95 -1.70
N ARG A 85 -6.17 5.99 -1.14
CA ARG A 85 -6.79 7.24 -0.68
C ARG A 85 -6.01 7.87 0.47
N TYR A 86 -5.61 7.05 1.43
CA TYR A 86 -4.67 7.37 2.48
C TYR A 86 -3.47 6.44 2.35
N SER A 87 -2.27 6.97 2.47
CA SER A 87 -1.07 6.13 2.46
C SER A 87 0.07 6.76 3.23
N CYS A 88 0.83 5.90 3.91
CA CYS A 88 2.02 6.30 4.66
C CYS A 88 3.20 5.40 4.25
N TYR A 89 4.33 6.02 3.95
CA TYR A 89 5.56 5.29 3.69
C TYR A 89 6.16 4.81 5.02
N LEU A 90 6.27 3.50 5.19
CA LEU A 90 6.72 2.88 6.42
C LEU A 90 8.14 2.30 6.23
N PRO A 91 9.18 2.94 6.76
CA PRO A 91 10.54 2.42 6.65
C PRO A 91 10.74 1.16 7.48
N GLU A 92 11.57 0.24 6.99
CA GLU A 92 11.89 -1.04 7.64
C GLU A 92 10.63 -1.87 8.02
N ALA A 93 9.53 -1.68 7.27
CA ALA A 93 8.26 -2.37 7.49
C ALA A 93 8.40 -3.90 7.56
N ARG A 94 9.28 -4.48 6.75
CA ARG A 94 9.52 -5.93 6.78
C ARG A 94 10.05 -6.38 8.13
N ALA A 95 10.97 -5.64 8.74
CA ALA A 95 11.52 -5.98 10.06
C ALA A 95 10.45 -5.85 11.16
N ILE A 96 9.51 -4.91 11.02
CA ILE A 96 8.36 -4.79 11.93
C ILE A 96 7.49 -6.05 11.84
N VAL A 97 7.13 -6.46 10.63
CA VAL A 97 6.30 -7.65 10.40
C VAL A 97 6.99 -8.92 10.87
N GLU A 98 8.28 -9.10 10.56
CA GLU A 98 9.06 -10.26 11.00
C GLU A 98 9.23 -10.32 12.53
N GLY A 99 9.15 -9.18 13.21
CA GLY A 99 9.18 -9.07 14.67
C GLY A 99 7.83 -9.33 15.36
N MET A 100 6.73 -9.43 14.60
CA MET A 100 5.36 -9.56 15.08
C MET A 100 4.75 -10.92 14.68
N PRO A 101 4.72 -11.91 15.59
CA PRO A 101 4.26 -13.27 15.28
C PRO A 101 2.82 -13.37 14.77
N GLU A 102 1.98 -12.39 15.09
CA GLU A 102 0.58 -12.30 14.70
C GLU A 102 0.37 -11.89 13.24
N LEU A 103 1.37 -11.26 12.61
CA LEU A 103 1.29 -10.81 11.23
C LEU A 103 1.83 -11.88 10.28
N SER A 104 0.98 -12.36 9.37
CA SER A 104 1.39 -13.27 8.30
C SER A 104 1.53 -12.52 6.98
N ILE A 105 2.68 -12.66 6.32
CA ILE A 105 2.89 -12.15 4.97
C ILE A 105 2.19 -13.08 3.98
N THR A 106 1.20 -12.55 3.28
CA THR A 106 0.57 -13.23 2.13
C THR A 106 1.21 -12.73 0.84
N ARG A 107 1.44 -13.61 -0.14
CA ARG A 107 1.97 -13.20 -1.45
C ARG A 107 0.83 -13.01 -2.42
N ASP A 108 0.72 -11.82 -2.99
CA ASP A 108 -0.22 -11.59 -4.09
C ASP A 108 0.45 -12.05 -5.39
N ALA A 109 -0.10 -13.10 -5.98
CA ALA A 109 0.40 -13.63 -7.24
C ALA A 109 -0.19 -12.80 -8.37
N HIS A 110 0.68 -12.11 -9.10
CA HIS A 110 0.44 -11.40 -10.36
C HIS A 110 -0.79 -11.92 -11.13
N GLN A 111 -1.94 -11.26 -11.01
CA GLN A 111 -2.97 -11.35 -12.04
C GLN A 111 -2.53 -10.43 -13.17
N ASN A 112 -1.62 -10.94 -13.99
CA ASN A 112 -1.40 -10.45 -15.34
C ASN A 112 -2.71 -10.65 -16.13
N ASP A 113 -3.68 -9.76 -15.95
CA ASP A 113 -4.71 -9.58 -16.96
C ASP A 113 -4.16 -8.53 -17.92
N PRO A 114 -3.65 -8.91 -19.10
CA PRO A 114 -3.15 -7.95 -20.06
C PRO A 114 -4.29 -7.00 -20.36
N MET A 115 -4.08 -5.73 -20.02
CA MET A 115 -4.96 -4.62 -20.33
C MET A 115 -5.47 -4.81 -21.76
N LYS A 116 -6.76 -5.13 -21.88
CA LYS A 116 -7.51 -5.04 -23.14
C LYS A 116 -7.31 -3.62 -23.66
N ASN A 117 -6.40 -3.48 -24.62
CA ASN A 117 -6.33 -2.32 -25.50
C ASN A 117 -7.61 -2.28 -26.35
N THR A 118 -8.72 -1.87 -25.76
CA THR A 118 -9.85 -1.35 -26.52
C THR A 118 -9.53 0.11 -26.79
N ALA A 119 -8.91 0.36 -27.94
CA ALA A 119 -8.88 1.69 -28.53
C ALA A 119 -10.32 2.24 -28.60
N PRO A 120 -10.56 3.52 -28.27
CA PRO A 120 -11.87 4.10 -28.46
C PRO A 120 -12.19 4.08 -29.96
N THR A 121 -13.28 3.41 -30.34
CA THR A 121 -13.83 3.50 -31.69
C THR A 121 -14.24 4.96 -31.91
N MET A 122 -13.45 5.68 -32.69
CA MET A 122 -13.83 6.98 -33.23
C MET A 122 -14.99 6.73 -34.19
N ASN A 123 -16.21 7.05 -33.78
CA ASN A 123 -17.34 7.11 -34.70
C ASN A 123 -17.21 8.41 -35.51
N LEU A 124 -17.01 8.25 -36.83
CA LEU A 124 -17.25 9.26 -37.87
C LEU A 124 -18.74 9.44 -38.11
#